data_AF-A0A936QNL1-F1
#
_entry.id   AF-A0A936QNL1-F1
#
_cell.length_a   1.000
_cell.length_b   1.000
_cell.length_c   1.000
_cell.angle_alpha   90.00
_cell.angle_beta   90.00
_cell.angle_gamma   90.00
#
_symmetry.space_group_name_H-M   'P 1'
#
loop_
_entity.id
_entity.type
_entity.pdbx_description
1 polymer ?
#
loop_
_entity_poly.entity_id
_entity_poly.type
_entity_poly.pdbx_seq_one_letter_code
_entity_poly.pdbx_strand_id
1 'polypeptide(L)'
;MPYLVLKEAVMRKAFLLVLVLQYGLLSAQNWVLLNPDYKYNYSDDGTDTISNQIFVTHIDTLGVDSFRYEMNRIAVVCDTCPASLGGPCDGCFVRVDQPQFLGYDCTRSGSNWHFNGPDTLLINNSGSIGSTWVFDASTGITASVDAEWSATLFNVTDTLRRILLSNGDTLLLSRSYGILRFENGGEHYDLLGVEGANVGRLFPDPLAYFDYQPGDQLTYHVSSIWLADPPGWFTFPFQVSRYWQVVINGRTETADTIDYTTSVALTNYNSPYPGLMDEQPNWPMPLTHWSFNRTDVHSQHPILSAYPGQVMDTSICWPEGPPNGTRYLAHYGIAADGHARMFSQALGQSFGVPNSGFDASQEVAPGVFPFATQIAINVWYEEGVGIRNVQFRTPYPFDVRVELVGAIIGGDTIIPPPVINWTTSITESSISMFSVFPNPTADQITVIGSGRKHHSYPEHRRPLDTKYQAGLEE
;
A
#
# COMPACT_ATOMS: atom_id res chain seq x y z
N MET A 1 32.23 -67.53 9.18
CA MET A 1 31.02 -66.97 9.82
C MET A 1 30.84 -65.44 9.76
N PRO A 2 31.59 -64.60 8.98
CA PRO A 2 31.26 -63.17 8.87
C PRO A 2 30.21 -62.83 7.79
N TYR A 3 29.93 -63.74 6.86
CA TYR A 3 29.01 -63.51 5.74
C TYR A 3 27.51 -63.48 6.13
N LEU A 4 27.13 -64.07 7.27
CA LEU A 4 25.72 -64.07 7.70
C LEU A 4 25.30 -62.74 8.33
N VAL A 5 26.20 -62.08 9.06
CA VAL A 5 25.90 -60.83 9.79
C VAL A 5 25.72 -59.64 8.83
N LEU A 6 26.43 -59.63 7.70
CA LEU A 6 26.31 -58.57 6.71
C LEU A 6 24.94 -58.59 5.99
N LYS A 7 24.31 -59.76 5.81
CA LYS A 7 23.01 -59.90 5.15
C LYS A 7 21.85 -59.34 5.98
N GLU A 8 21.88 -59.51 7.31
CA GLU A 8 20.81 -58.99 8.17
C GLU A 8 20.79 -57.46 8.23
N ALA A 9 21.97 -56.82 8.28
CA ALA A 9 22.05 -55.36 8.34
C ALA A 9 21.53 -54.68 7.06
N VAL A 10 21.79 -55.28 5.89
CA VAL A 10 21.29 -54.77 4.60
C VAL A 10 19.78 -54.96 4.48
N MET A 11 19.25 -56.10 4.94
CA MET A 11 17.82 -56.41 4.88
C MET A 11 17.00 -55.49 5.80
N ARG A 12 17.50 -55.15 6.99
CA ARG A 12 16.85 -54.19 7.91
C ARG A 12 16.80 -52.77 7.34
N LYS A 13 17.87 -52.31 6.67
CA LYS A 13 17.91 -50.99 6.02
C LYS A 13 16.99 -50.91 4.80
N ALA A 14 16.95 -51.96 3.98
CA ALA A 14 16.02 -52.04 2.85
C ALA A 14 14.55 -52.04 3.33
N PHE A 15 14.24 -52.76 4.41
CA PHE A 15 12.90 -52.79 4.98
C PHE A 15 12.48 -51.41 5.55
N LEU A 16 13.38 -50.69 6.23
CA LEU A 16 13.14 -49.32 6.69
C LEU A 16 12.93 -48.34 5.52
N LEU A 17 13.71 -48.46 4.44
CA LEU A 17 13.54 -47.63 3.24
C LEU A 17 12.18 -47.88 2.57
N VAL A 18 11.74 -49.15 2.46
CA VAL A 18 10.43 -49.51 1.91
C VAL A 18 9.30 -49.01 2.82
N LEU A 19 9.44 -49.09 4.14
CA LEU A 19 8.46 -48.53 5.08
C LEU A 19 8.35 -47.00 4.95
N VAL A 20 9.48 -46.28 4.85
CA VAL A 20 9.50 -44.83 4.65
C VAL A 20 8.90 -44.44 3.29
N LEU A 21 9.17 -45.20 2.23
CA LEU A 21 8.58 -45.00 0.90
C LEU A 21 7.06 -45.29 0.89
N GLN A 22 6.58 -46.25 1.69
CA GLN A 22 5.14 -46.53 1.82
C GLN A 22 4.40 -45.44 2.60
N TYR A 23 5.04 -44.81 3.58
CA TYR A 23 4.46 -43.65 4.26
C TYR A 23 4.38 -42.40 3.37
N GLY A 24 5.29 -42.23 2.40
CA GLY A 24 5.22 -41.14 1.42
C GLY A 24 4.15 -41.26 0.36
N LEU A 25 3.61 -42.47 0.11
CA LEU A 25 2.58 -42.73 -0.90
C LEU A 25 1.14 -42.67 -0.36
N LEU A 26 0.98 -42.59 0.97
CA LEU A 26 -0.32 -42.56 1.64
C LEU A 26 -0.74 -41.16 2.10
N SER A 27 -0.03 -40.11 1.70
CA SER A 27 -0.63 -38.78 1.66
C SER A 27 -1.73 -38.82 0.60
N ALA A 28 -2.94 -39.19 1.02
CA ALA A 28 -4.16 -38.79 0.34
C ALA A 28 -4.03 -37.28 0.16
N GLN A 29 -3.60 -36.84 -1.02
CA GLN A 29 -3.45 -35.42 -1.32
C GLN A 29 -4.88 -34.92 -1.50
N ASN A 30 -5.50 -34.64 -0.37
CA ASN A 30 -6.79 -34.01 -0.28
C ASN A 30 -6.64 -32.64 -0.92
N TRP A 31 -7.61 -32.27 -1.74
CA TRP A 31 -7.74 -30.91 -2.22
C TRP A 31 -7.77 -30.00 -0.98
N VAL A 32 -6.81 -29.10 -0.85
CA VAL A 32 -6.79 -28.12 0.23
C VAL A 32 -7.31 -26.83 -0.38
N LEU A 33 -8.55 -26.45 -0.04
CA LEU A 33 -9.15 -25.23 -0.63
C LEU A 33 -8.54 -23.96 -0.06
N LEU A 34 -8.20 -24.00 1.23
CA LEU A 34 -7.49 -22.93 1.93
C LEU A 34 -6.34 -23.53 2.75
N ASN A 35 -5.13 -23.10 2.43
CA ASN A 35 -3.94 -23.25 3.25
C ASN A 35 -3.80 -22.01 4.16
N PRO A 36 -3.75 -22.16 5.50
CA PRO A 36 -3.59 -21.05 6.42
C PRO A 36 -2.30 -20.23 6.26
N ASP A 37 -1.25 -20.83 5.68
CA ASP A 37 0.02 -20.16 5.45
C ASP A 37 0.00 -19.26 4.20
N TYR A 38 -1.09 -19.27 3.42
CA TYR A 38 -1.18 -18.58 2.13
C TYR A 38 -2.15 -17.40 2.15
N LYS A 39 -1.87 -16.41 1.30
CA LYS A 39 -2.83 -15.39 0.90
C LYS A 39 -3.14 -15.50 -0.59
N TYR A 40 -4.42 -15.60 -0.92
CA TYR A 40 -4.91 -15.85 -2.27
C TYR A 40 -5.38 -14.53 -2.88
N ASN A 41 -4.75 -14.11 -3.96
CA ASN A 41 -5.07 -12.87 -4.67
C ASN A 41 -6.01 -13.18 -5.83
N TYR A 42 -7.19 -12.56 -5.84
CA TYR A 42 -8.20 -12.73 -6.89
C TYR A 42 -8.48 -11.42 -7.62
N SER A 43 -8.92 -11.54 -8.88
CA SER A 43 -9.57 -10.48 -9.67
C SER A 43 -11.02 -10.84 -9.92
N ASP A 44 -11.89 -9.83 -9.92
CA ASP A 44 -13.32 -9.90 -10.21
C ASP A 44 -13.71 -9.22 -11.53
N ASP A 45 -12.73 -8.65 -12.23
CA ASP A 45 -12.90 -7.86 -13.45
C ASP A 45 -12.16 -8.45 -14.67
N GLY A 46 -11.50 -9.59 -14.48
CA GLY A 46 -10.70 -10.27 -15.49
C GLY A 46 -9.39 -9.55 -15.85
N THR A 47 -8.99 -8.53 -15.07
CA THR A 47 -7.69 -7.86 -15.19
C THR A 47 -6.66 -8.49 -14.25
N ASP A 48 -5.41 -8.03 -14.33
CA ASP A 48 -4.36 -8.43 -13.38
C ASP A 48 -4.47 -7.69 -12.03
N THR A 49 -5.50 -6.85 -11.84
CA THR A 49 -5.70 -6.10 -10.61
C THR A 49 -6.22 -7.00 -9.51
N ILE A 50 -5.50 -7.03 -8.37
CA ILE A 50 -5.96 -7.75 -7.19
C ILE A 50 -7.11 -6.95 -6.56
N SER A 51 -8.34 -7.39 -6.76
CA SER A 51 -9.53 -6.78 -6.16
C SER A 51 -9.92 -7.45 -4.84
N ASN A 52 -9.53 -8.71 -4.63
CA ASN A 52 -9.74 -9.42 -3.39
C ASN A 52 -8.48 -10.15 -2.94
N GLN A 53 -8.24 -10.19 -1.63
CA GLN A 53 -7.23 -11.06 -1.04
C GLN A 53 -7.88 -11.87 0.08
N ILE A 54 -7.90 -13.18 -0.05
CA ILE A 54 -8.43 -14.09 0.96
C ILE A 54 -7.27 -14.73 1.72
N PHE A 55 -7.32 -14.72 3.04
CA PHE A 55 -6.42 -15.51 3.88
C PHE A 55 -7.06 -15.83 5.22
N VAL A 56 -6.52 -16.85 5.88
CA VAL A 56 -6.94 -17.27 7.21
C VAL A 56 -6.29 -16.38 8.27
N THR A 57 -7.09 -15.80 9.15
CA THR A 57 -6.62 -14.98 10.28
C THR A 57 -6.57 -15.75 11.58
N HIS A 58 -7.46 -16.74 11.76
CA HIS A 58 -7.53 -17.56 12.95
C HIS A 58 -7.93 -19.01 12.64
N ILE A 59 -7.48 -19.95 13.45
CA ILE A 59 -7.82 -21.38 13.34
C ILE A 59 -8.32 -21.89 14.69
N ASP A 60 -9.59 -22.30 14.73
CA ASP A 60 -10.14 -23.05 15.87
C ASP A 60 -10.18 -24.53 15.57
N THR A 61 -9.85 -25.36 16.57
CA THR A 61 -10.06 -26.80 16.52
C THR A 61 -11.42 -27.14 17.14
N LEU A 62 -12.39 -27.55 16.33
CA LEU A 62 -13.76 -27.88 16.78
C LEU A 62 -13.92 -29.35 17.20
N GLY A 63 -12.90 -30.17 16.95
CA GLY A 63 -12.87 -31.60 17.26
C GLY A 63 -11.60 -32.22 16.71
N VAL A 64 -11.50 -33.55 16.76
CA VAL A 64 -10.29 -34.27 16.31
C VAL A 64 -10.01 -34.04 14.82
N ASP A 65 -11.06 -33.94 14.00
CA ASP A 65 -10.96 -33.82 12.53
C ASP A 65 -11.72 -32.61 11.95
N SER A 66 -12.05 -31.64 12.81
CA SER A 66 -12.84 -30.46 12.41
C SER A 66 -12.11 -29.18 12.78
N PHE A 67 -11.96 -28.30 11.79
CA PHE A 67 -11.30 -27.00 11.94
C PHE A 67 -12.23 -25.89 11.47
N ARG A 68 -12.21 -24.76 12.16
CA ARG A 68 -12.80 -23.51 11.69
C ARG A 68 -11.69 -22.55 11.32
N TYR A 69 -11.75 -22.01 10.12
CA TYR A 69 -10.83 -21.02 9.60
C TYR A 69 -11.57 -19.68 9.55
N GLU A 70 -11.20 -18.73 10.40
CA GLU A 70 -11.71 -17.36 10.28
C GLU A 70 -10.93 -16.66 9.16
N MET A 71 -11.65 -15.95 8.29
CA MET A 71 -11.05 -15.26 7.14
C MET A 71 -10.94 -13.76 7.38
N ASN A 72 -10.05 -13.11 6.63
CA ASN A 72 -9.89 -11.67 6.69
C ASN A 72 -11.14 -10.93 6.19
N ARG A 73 -11.47 -9.84 6.89
CA ARG A 73 -12.63 -9.00 6.60
C ARG A 73 -12.23 -7.75 5.85
N ILE A 74 -13.16 -7.23 5.07
CA ILE A 74 -12.98 -6.00 4.32
C ILE A 74 -14.03 -4.97 4.75
N ALA A 75 -13.88 -3.77 4.23
CA ALA A 75 -14.96 -2.81 4.19
C ALA A 75 -15.43 -2.59 2.77
N VAL A 76 -16.75 -2.38 2.64
CA VAL A 76 -17.45 -2.24 1.38
C VAL A 76 -18.18 -0.91 1.38
N VAL A 77 -18.09 -0.19 0.25
CA VAL A 77 -18.85 1.05 0.05
C VAL A 77 -20.34 0.70 0.02
N CYS A 78 -21.12 1.38 0.83
CA CYS A 78 -22.57 1.21 0.88
C CYS A 78 -23.23 2.38 0.14
N ASP A 79 -23.40 2.19 -1.16
CA ASP A 79 -24.03 3.15 -2.10
C ASP A 79 -25.54 3.32 -1.87
N THR A 80 -26.18 2.37 -1.20
CA THR A 80 -27.62 2.37 -0.86
C THR A 80 -27.93 2.84 0.56
N CYS A 81 -26.90 3.11 1.38
CA CYS A 81 -27.10 3.55 2.75
C CYS A 81 -27.66 4.99 2.79
N PRO A 82 -28.82 5.25 3.42
CA PRO A 82 -29.40 6.58 3.45
C PRO A 82 -28.64 7.51 4.40
N ALA A 83 -28.60 8.80 4.08
CA ALA A 83 -27.99 9.85 4.90
C ALA A 83 -28.58 9.91 6.31
N SER A 84 -29.82 9.40 6.50
CA SER A 84 -30.45 9.24 7.82
C SER A 84 -29.71 8.30 8.76
N LEU A 85 -28.71 7.54 8.29
CA LEU A 85 -27.75 6.82 9.13
C LEU A 85 -26.61 7.72 9.63
N GLY A 86 -26.76 9.05 9.59
CA GLY A 86 -25.80 10.01 10.13
C GLY A 86 -24.63 10.34 9.21
N GLY A 87 -24.81 10.21 7.89
CA GLY A 87 -23.78 10.52 6.88
C GLY A 87 -24.06 11.79 6.09
N PRO A 88 -23.07 12.32 5.36
CA PRO A 88 -23.19 13.60 4.64
C PRO A 88 -24.08 13.53 3.39
N CYS A 89 -24.29 12.32 2.86
CA CYS A 89 -25.09 12.06 1.67
C CYS A 89 -25.56 10.60 1.65
N ASP A 90 -26.63 10.33 0.90
CA ASP A 90 -27.03 8.97 0.55
C ASP A 90 -25.89 8.30 -0.22
N GLY A 91 -25.56 7.06 0.15
CA GLY A 91 -24.49 6.27 -0.48
C GLY A 91 -23.06 6.62 -0.02
N CYS A 92 -22.90 7.57 0.89
CA CYS A 92 -21.60 8.07 1.33
C CYS A 92 -21.07 7.34 2.57
N PHE A 93 -21.25 6.02 2.62
CA PHE A 93 -20.90 5.19 3.77
C PHE A 93 -20.03 4.02 3.37
N VAL A 94 -19.30 3.52 4.36
CA VAL A 94 -18.48 2.32 4.28
C VAL A 94 -18.90 1.41 5.42
N ARG A 95 -19.31 0.20 5.08
CA ARG A 95 -19.59 -0.87 6.04
C ARG A 95 -18.31 -1.64 6.27
N VAL A 96 -17.85 -1.72 7.51
CA VAL A 96 -16.65 -2.48 7.88
C VAL A 96 -17.02 -3.89 8.33
N ASP A 97 -16.02 -4.73 8.54
CA ASP A 97 -16.20 -6.12 8.99
C ASP A 97 -17.11 -6.93 8.06
N GLN A 98 -17.09 -6.63 6.77
CA GLN A 98 -17.86 -7.35 5.76
C GLN A 98 -17.10 -8.61 5.31
N PRO A 99 -17.83 -9.67 4.94
CA PRO A 99 -17.22 -10.85 4.37
C PRO A 99 -16.75 -10.54 2.95
N GLN A 100 -15.83 -11.35 2.45
CA GLN A 100 -15.51 -11.40 1.03
C GLN A 100 -16.36 -12.48 0.34
N PHE A 101 -16.11 -12.77 -0.94
CA PHE A 101 -16.93 -13.70 -1.73
C PHE A 101 -16.96 -15.14 -1.18
N LEU A 102 -16.02 -15.54 -0.32
CA LEU A 102 -16.02 -16.82 0.38
C LEU A 102 -16.68 -16.79 1.78
N GLY A 103 -17.23 -15.66 2.21
CA GLY A 103 -17.88 -15.51 3.52
C GLY A 103 -16.95 -14.99 4.62
N TYR A 104 -17.34 -15.22 5.88
CA TYR A 104 -16.62 -14.79 7.09
C TYR A 104 -15.65 -15.84 7.60
N ASP A 105 -16.06 -17.10 7.55
CA ASP A 105 -15.28 -18.24 8.01
C ASP A 105 -15.63 -19.49 7.23
N CYS A 106 -14.78 -20.51 7.35
CA CYS A 106 -15.03 -21.81 6.77
C CYS A 106 -14.83 -22.92 7.80
N THR A 107 -15.78 -23.84 7.92
CA THR A 107 -15.61 -25.07 8.68
C THR A 107 -15.23 -26.22 7.76
N ARG A 108 -14.10 -26.87 8.03
CA ARG A 108 -13.68 -28.10 7.37
C ARG A 108 -13.97 -29.30 8.25
N SER A 109 -14.69 -30.28 7.69
CA SER A 109 -14.93 -31.59 8.31
C SER A 109 -14.66 -32.68 7.28
N GLY A 110 -13.52 -33.38 7.43
CA GLY A 110 -13.02 -34.29 6.40
C GLY A 110 -12.74 -33.59 5.07
N SER A 111 -13.50 -33.95 4.02
CA SER A 111 -13.43 -33.39 2.67
C SER A 111 -14.45 -32.28 2.38
N ASN A 112 -15.32 -32.00 3.35
CA ASN A 112 -16.38 -31.01 3.21
C ASN A 112 -15.87 -29.68 3.76
N TRP A 113 -15.99 -28.64 2.94
CA TRP A 113 -15.70 -27.27 3.30
C TRP A 113 -17.01 -26.49 3.29
N HIS A 114 -17.40 -25.99 4.46
CA HIS A 114 -18.60 -25.20 4.67
C HIS A 114 -18.20 -23.73 4.82
N PHE A 115 -18.40 -22.93 3.79
CA PHE A 115 -18.16 -21.50 3.79
C PHE A 115 -19.39 -20.78 4.35
N ASN A 116 -19.21 -20.03 5.43
CA ASN A 116 -20.27 -19.37 6.16
C ASN A 116 -20.28 -17.87 5.82
N GLY A 117 -21.30 -17.43 5.08
CA GLY A 117 -21.51 -16.03 4.71
C GLY A 117 -23.00 -15.65 4.79
N PRO A 118 -23.43 -14.62 4.05
CA PRO A 118 -24.86 -14.38 3.79
C PRO A 118 -25.56 -15.64 3.25
N ASP A 119 -24.86 -16.33 2.35
CA ASP A 119 -25.20 -17.68 1.89
C ASP A 119 -24.21 -18.68 2.47
N THR A 120 -24.68 -19.88 2.84
CA THR A 120 -23.81 -20.96 3.32
C THR A 120 -23.54 -21.93 2.19
N LEU A 121 -22.28 -22.04 1.80
CA LEU A 121 -21.85 -22.82 0.63
C LEU A 121 -21.09 -24.08 1.06
N LEU A 122 -21.42 -25.21 0.46
CA LEU A 122 -20.75 -26.49 0.68
C LEU A 122 -19.93 -26.89 -0.56
N ILE A 123 -18.61 -26.95 -0.41
CA ILE A 123 -17.72 -27.55 -1.41
C ILE A 123 -17.27 -28.92 -0.91
N ASN A 124 -17.68 -29.98 -1.62
CA ASN A 124 -17.19 -31.33 -1.39
C ASN A 124 -16.07 -31.65 -2.38
N ASN A 125 -14.87 -31.90 -1.84
CA ASN A 125 -13.68 -32.11 -2.66
C ASN A 125 -13.19 -33.56 -2.73
N SER A 126 -13.92 -34.53 -2.16
CA SER A 126 -13.61 -35.97 -2.29
C SER A 126 -14.49 -36.70 -3.31
N GLY A 127 -15.52 -36.03 -3.84
CA GLY A 127 -16.40 -36.61 -4.85
C GLY A 127 -15.63 -37.06 -6.10
N SER A 128 -15.97 -38.24 -6.62
CA SER A 128 -15.58 -38.67 -7.96
C SER A 128 -16.34 -37.87 -9.02
N ILE A 129 -15.86 -37.87 -10.26
CA ILE A 129 -16.62 -37.36 -11.42
C ILE A 129 -18.04 -37.96 -11.41
N GLY A 130 -19.05 -37.11 -11.62
CA GLY A 130 -20.47 -37.44 -11.55
C GLY A 130 -21.09 -37.41 -10.14
N SER A 131 -20.29 -37.20 -9.08
CA SER A 131 -20.84 -37.04 -7.73
C SER A 131 -21.61 -35.72 -7.63
N THR A 132 -22.79 -35.75 -6.99
CA THR A 132 -23.65 -34.59 -6.79
C THR A 132 -23.92 -34.36 -5.30
N TRP A 133 -23.98 -33.10 -4.87
CA TRP A 133 -24.40 -32.70 -3.52
C TRP A 133 -25.16 -31.39 -3.56
N VAL A 134 -25.80 -31.03 -2.44
CA VAL A 134 -26.42 -29.71 -2.27
C VAL A 134 -25.32 -28.70 -1.97
N PHE A 135 -25.09 -27.76 -2.88
CA PHE A 135 -24.09 -26.71 -2.74
C PHE A 135 -24.57 -25.60 -1.83
N ASP A 136 -25.80 -25.14 -2.04
CA ASP A 136 -26.46 -24.14 -1.20
C ASP A 136 -27.88 -24.63 -0.89
N ALA A 137 -28.11 -24.90 0.39
CA ALA A 137 -29.39 -25.42 0.86
C ALA A 137 -30.50 -24.36 0.89
N SER A 138 -30.15 -23.07 0.93
CA SER A 138 -31.10 -21.96 1.02
C SER A 138 -31.78 -21.68 -0.32
N THR A 139 -31.01 -21.79 -1.42
CA THR A 139 -31.48 -21.59 -2.79
C THR A 139 -31.78 -22.93 -3.52
N GLY A 140 -31.38 -24.06 -2.93
CA GLY A 140 -31.55 -25.38 -3.53
C GLY A 140 -30.59 -25.66 -4.69
N ILE A 141 -29.50 -24.88 -4.82
CA ILE A 141 -28.47 -25.11 -5.84
C ILE A 141 -27.71 -26.38 -5.50
N THR A 142 -27.56 -27.25 -6.51
CA THR A 142 -26.76 -28.47 -6.42
C THR A 142 -25.45 -28.31 -7.19
N ALA A 143 -24.41 -28.96 -6.72
CA ALA A 143 -23.10 -29.03 -7.38
C ALA A 143 -22.86 -30.46 -7.87
N SER A 144 -22.16 -30.60 -8.99
CA SER A 144 -21.68 -31.89 -9.49
C SER A 144 -20.23 -31.80 -9.96
N VAL A 145 -19.42 -32.83 -9.67
CA VAL A 145 -18.07 -32.92 -10.25
C VAL A 145 -18.21 -33.27 -11.72
N ASP A 146 -17.90 -32.33 -12.60
CA ASP A 146 -18.07 -32.49 -14.04
C ASP A 146 -16.82 -33.11 -14.69
N ALA A 147 -15.64 -32.59 -14.36
CA ALA A 147 -14.39 -33.04 -14.98
C ALA A 147 -13.19 -32.90 -14.05
N GLU A 148 -12.18 -33.75 -14.28
CA GLU A 148 -10.85 -33.67 -13.66
C GLU A 148 -9.78 -33.91 -14.72
N TRP A 149 -8.73 -33.09 -14.75
CA TRP A 149 -7.64 -33.20 -15.73
C TRP A 149 -6.34 -32.60 -15.18
N SER A 150 -5.21 -32.94 -15.80
CA SER A 150 -3.92 -32.31 -15.48
C SER A 150 -3.69 -31.07 -16.34
N ALA A 151 -3.21 -29.99 -15.73
CA ALA A 151 -2.83 -28.76 -16.41
C ALA A 151 -1.56 -28.17 -15.80
N THR A 152 -0.91 -27.24 -16.50
CA THR A 152 0.19 -26.46 -15.92
C THR A 152 -0.36 -25.15 -15.38
N LEU A 153 -0.16 -24.89 -14.10
CA LEU A 153 -0.50 -23.65 -13.40
C LEU A 153 0.76 -23.08 -12.78
N PHE A 154 1.01 -21.78 -12.99
CA PHE A 154 2.20 -21.11 -12.45
C PHE A 154 3.51 -21.86 -12.72
N ASN A 155 3.65 -22.44 -13.92
CA ASN A 155 4.77 -23.29 -14.34
C ASN A 155 4.93 -24.62 -13.59
N VAL A 156 3.92 -25.05 -12.83
CA VAL A 156 3.87 -26.34 -12.12
C VAL A 156 2.73 -27.18 -12.66
N THR A 157 2.97 -28.46 -12.95
CA THR A 157 1.89 -29.38 -13.31
C THR A 157 1.04 -29.69 -12.10
N ASP A 158 -0.27 -29.49 -12.21
CA ASP A 158 -1.25 -29.72 -11.16
C ASP A 158 -2.48 -30.46 -11.69
N THR A 159 -3.29 -31.01 -10.78
CA THR A 159 -4.59 -31.60 -11.11
C THR A 159 -5.67 -30.55 -10.90
N LEU A 160 -6.50 -30.31 -11.92
CA LEU A 160 -7.62 -29.40 -11.89
C LEU A 160 -8.93 -30.16 -11.85
N ARG A 161 -9.93 -29.57 -11.20
CA ARG A 161 -11.28 -30.11 -11.14
C ARG A 161 -12.30 -29.02 -11.39
N ARG A 162 -13.24 -29.31 -12.29
CA ARG A 162 -14.41 -28.46 -12.55
C ARG A 162 -15.63 -29.01 -11.83
N ILE A 163 -16.29 -28.15 -11.09
CA ILE A 163 -17.59 -28.39 -10.47
C ILE A 163 -18.62 -27.53 -11.23
N LEU A 164 -19.70 -28.15 -11.67
CA LEU A 164 -20.82 -27.46 -12.32
C LEU A 164 -21.96 -27.30 -11.32
N LEU A 165 -22.49 -26.09 -11.21
CA LEU A 165 -23.65 -25.77 -10.40
C LEU A 165 -24.94 -25.86 -11.24
N SER A 166 -26.06 -26.23 -10.62
CA SER A 166 -27.34 -26.41 -11.32
C SER A 166 -27.95 -25.13 -11.88
N ASN A 167 -27.45 -23.96 -11.47
CA ASN A 167 -27.82 -22.66 -12.01
C ASN A 167 -26.97 -22.25 -13.23
N GLY A 168 -25.97 -23.05 -13.62
CA GLY A 168 -25.10 -22.81 -14.76
C GLY A 168 -23.71 -22.26 -14.41
N ASP A 169 -23.51 -21.83 -13.17
CA ASP A 169 -22.22 -21.34 -12.68
C ASP A 169 -21.19 -22.46 -12.52
N THR A 170 -19.91 -22.11 -12.46
CA THR A 170 -18.82 -23.08 -12.34
C THR A 170 -17.81 -22.73 -11.24
N LEU A 171 -17.25 -23.77 -10.61
CA LEU A 171 -16.05 -23.64 -9.79
C LEU A 171 -14.92 -24.44 -10.44
N LEU A 172 -13.75 -23.82 -10.53
CA LEU A 172 -12.52 -24.47 -10.94
C LEU A 172 -11.58 -24.56 -9.73
N LEU A 173 -11.18 -25.78 -9.40
CA LEU A 173 -10.29 -26.05 -8.30
C LEU A 173 -8.93 -26.51 -8.82
N SER A 174 -7.88 -26.13 -8.11
CA SER A 174 -6.51 -26.64 -8.16
C SER A 174 -6.27 -27.50 -6.93
N ARG A 175 -5.57 -28.62 -7.13
CA ARG A 175 -5.23 -29.51 -6.02
C ARG A 175 -4.20 -28.87 -5.09
N SER A 176 -3.31 -28.06 -5.65
CA SER A 176 -2.19 -27.43 -4.95
C SER A 176 -2.49 -26.01 -4.45
N TYR A 177 -3.36 -25.27 -5.15
CA TYR A 177 -3.61 -23.84 -4.95
C TYR A 177 -5.07 -23.51 -4.61
N GLY A 178 -5.93 -24.50 -4.38
CA GLY A 178 -7.29 -24.28 -3.88
C GLY A 178 -8.26 -23.83 -4.97
N ILE A 179 -8.96 -22.71 -4.77
CA ILE A 179 -9.98 -22.23 -5.70
C ILE A 179 -9.29 -21.36 -6.76
N LEU A 180 -9.37 -21.75 -8.03
CA LEU A 180 -8.80 -21.00 -9.16
C LEU A 180 -9.79 -20.05 -9.79
N ARG A 181 -11.03 -20.49 -9.92
CA ARG A 181 -12.14 -19.70 -10.45
C ARG A 181 -13.38 -20.00 -9.65
N PHE A 182 -14.11 -18.97 -9.28
CA PHE A 182 -15.39 -19.06 -8.61
C PHE A 182 -16.39 -18.17 -9.33
N GLU A 183 -17.34 -18.78 -10.04
CA GLU A 183 -18.49 -18.09 -10.63
C GLU A 183 -19.69 -18.32 -9.71
N ASN A 184 -20.40 -17.26 -9.34
CA ASN A 184 -21.61 -17.36 -8.52
C ASN A 184 -22.52 -16.15 -8.75
N GLY A 185 -23.73 -16.38 -9.26
CA GLY A 185 -24.75 -15.34 -9.39
C GLY A 185 -24.40 -14.24 -10.40
N GLY A 186 -23.54 -14.55 -11.39
CA GLY A 186 -23.06 -13.60 -12.40
C GLY A 186 -21.78 -12.85 -12.02
N GLU A 187 -21.32 -12.97 -10.77
CA GLU A 187 -19.97 -12.57 -10.37
C GLU A 187 -18.97 -13.68 -10.71
N HIS A 188 -17.72 -13.32 -10.96
CA HIS A 188 -16.63 -14.26 -11.17
C HIS A 188 -15.39 -13.78 -10.42
N TYR A 189 -14.61 -14.72 -9.88
CA TYR A 189 -13.37 -14.43 -9.18
C TYR A 189 -12.28 -15.37 -9.69
N ASP A 190 -11.22 -14.82 -10.27
CA ASP A 190 -10.09 -15.54 -10.86
C ASP A 190 -8.85 -15.39 -9.99
N LEU A 191 -8.21 -16.51 -9.63
CA LEU A 191 -6.98 -16.53 -8.84
C LEU A 191 -5.82 -16.03 -9.70
N LEU A 192 -5.27 -14.88 -9.32
CA LEU A 192 -4.11 -14.28 -9.95
C LEU A 192 -2.80 -14.79 -9.36
N GLY A 193 -2.77 -15.07 -8.06
CA GLY A 193 -1.55 -15.53 -7.38
C GLY A 193 -1.75 -15.95 -5.93
N VAL A 194 -0.72 -16.57 -5.38
CA VAL A 194 -0.71 -17.15 -4.03
C VAL A 194 0.55 -16.73 -3.29
N GLU A 195 0.40 -15.79 -2.36
CA GLU A 195 1.44 -15.40 -1.41
C GLU A 195 1.70 -16.56 -0.44
N GLY A 196 2.97 -16.83 -0.12
CA GLY A 196 3.40 -18.02 0.64
C GLY A 196 3.88 -19.17 -0.26
N ALA A 197 3.19 -19.42 -1.38
CA ALA A 197 3.72 -20.26 -2.46
C ALA A 197 4.62 -19.49 -3.43
N ASN A 198 4.57 -18.15 -3.38
CA ASN A 198 5.34 -17.23 -4.21
C ASN A 198 5.12 -17.44 -5.72
N VAL A 199 3.86 -17.56 -6.12
CA VAL A 199 3.44 -17.80 -7.51
C VAL A 199 2.36 -16.83 -7.96
N GLY A 200 2.32 -16.53 -9.27
CA GLY A 200 1.33 -15.64 -9.86
C GLY A 200 1.54 -14.16 -9.52
N ARG A 201 0.48 -13.35 -9.56
CA ARG A 201 0.49 -11.94 -9.16
C ARG A 201 0.46 -11.83 -7.64
N LEU A 202 1.47 -11.16 -7.09
CA LEU A 202 1.62 -10.92 -5.65
C LEU A 202 1.50 -9.43 -5.35
N PHE A 203 1.23 -9.10 -4.09
CA PHE A 203 1.46 -7.74 -3.62
C PHE A 203 2.96 -7.41 -3.72
N PRO A 204 3.33 -6.21 -4.20
CA PRO A 204 4.72 -5.81 -4.21
C PRO A 204 5.27 -5.78 -2.78
N ASP A 205 6.54 -6.13 -2.63
CA ASP A 205 7.29 -5.83 -1.40
C ASP A 205 7.21 -4.31 -1.13
N PRO A 206 7.01 -3.84 0.11
CA PRO A 206 6.95 -2.41 0.39
C PRO A 206 8.17 -1.63 -0.10
N LEU A 207 9.35 -2.26 -0.14
CA LEU A 207 10.57 -1.63 -0.65
C LEU A 207 10.54 -1.49 -2.18
N ALA A 208 9.77 -2.30 -2.91
CA ALA A 208 9.62 -2.19 -4.37
C ALA A 208 8.95 -0.87 -4.79
N TYR A 209 8.22 -0.21 -3.90
CA TYR A 209 7.70 1.14 -4.15
C TYR A 209 8.81 2.19 -4.21
N PHE A 210 9.96 1.93 -3.59
CA PHE A 210 11.06 2.88 -3.50
C PHE A 210 12.28 2.37 -4.25
N ASP A 211 12.13 1.72 -5.42
CA ASP A 211 13.21 1.06 -6.17
C ASP A 211 14.07 2.03 -7.03
N TYR A 212 14.47 3.17 -6.47
CA TYR A 212 15.21 4.19 -7.21
C TYR A 212 16.64 3.76 -7.57
N GLN A 213 17.15 4.28 -8.68
CA GLN A 213 18.51 4.05 -9.16
C GLN A 213 19.36 5.33 -9.09
N PRO A 214 20.71 5.23 -9.00
CA PRO A 214 21.58 6.39 -9.14
C PRO A 214 21.32 7.13 -10.47
N GLY A 215 21.06 8.42 -10.39
CA GLY A 215 20.66 9.28 -11.51
C GLY A 215 19.17 9.64 -11.53
N ASP A 216 18.33 8.91 -10.80
CA ASP A 216 16.90 9.20 -10.70
C ASP A 216 16.65 10.55 -10.04
N GLN A 217 15.61 11.23 -10.50
CA GLN A 217 15.22 12.57 -10.05
C GLN A 217 13.75 12.61 -9.69
N LEU A 218 13.44 13.11 -8.51
CA LEU A 218 12.09 13.25 -7.98
C LEU A 218 11.85 14.70 -7.63
N THR A 219 10.76 15.29 -8.11
CA THR A 219 10.36 16.67 -7.82
C THR A 219 9.01 16.67 -7.13
N TYR A 220 8.99 17.14 -5.89
CA TYR A 220 7.80 17.27 -5.07
C TYR A 220 7.37 18.72 -4.95
N HIS A 221 6.07 18.96 -5.08
CA HIS A 221 5.41 20.18 -4.67
C HIS A 221 4.86 19.99 -3.27
N VAL A 222 5.31 20.82 -2.35
CA VAL A 222 4.82 20.84 -0.98
C VAL A 222 4.00 22.11 -0.80
N SER A 223 2.72 21.94 -0.49
CA SER A 223 1.84 23.05 -0.14
C SER A 223 1.27 22.84 1.25
N SER A 224 1.28 23.86 2.09
CA SER A 224 0.65 23.80 3.41
C SER A 224 -0.16 25.06 3.68
N ILE A 225 -1.37 24.92 4.21
CA ILE A 225 -2.20 26.01 4.73
C ILE A 225 -2.11 25.95 6.25
N TRP A 226 -1.91 27.09 6.89
CA TRP A 226 -1.77 27.22 8.34
C TRP A 226 -2.60 28.37 8.86
N LEU A 227 -2.98 28.27 10.13
CA LEU A 227 -3.45 29.42 10.89
C LEU A 227 -2.28 30.03 11.66
N ALA A 228 -2.01 31.31 11.43
CA ALA A 228 -1.23 32.10 12.37
C ALA A 228 -2.19 32.72 13.40
N ASP A 229 -1.87 32.56 14.69
CA ASP A 229 -2.48 33.29 15.80
C ASP A 229 -1.48 34.28 16.41
N PRO A 230 -1.20 35.43 15.78
CA PRO A 230 -0.39 36.45 16.42
C PRO A 230 -1.10 36.96 17.69
N PRO A 231 -0.40 37.19 18.80
CA PRO A 231 -1.02 37.69 20.03
C PRO A 231 -1.81 38.99 19.78
N GLY A 232 -3.13 38.94 19.95
CA GLY A 232 -4.02 40.09 19.82
C GLY A 232 -4.54 40.40 18.41
N TRP A 233 -4.40 39.49 17.43
CA TRP A 233 -4.89 39.67 16.07
C TRP A 233 -5.90 38.58 15.67
N PHE A 234 -6.63 38.82 14.57
CA PHE A 234 -7.46 37.79 13.95
C PHE A 234 -6.60 36.67 13.37
N THR A 235 -7.07 35.44 13.51
CA THR A 235 -6.48 34.26 12.87
C THR A 235 -6.62 34.36 11.34
N PHE A 236 -5.52 34.39 10.60
CA PHE A 236 -5.54 34.39 9.14
C PHE A 236 -4.91 33.12 8.58
N PRO A 237 -5.55 32.44 7.61
CA PRO A 237 -4.90 31.35 6.92
C PRO A 237 -3.80 31.89 6.02
N PHE A 238 -2.61 31.31 6.08
CA PHE A 238 -1.55 31.56 5.10
C PHE A 238 -1.18 30.26 4.39
N GLN A 239 -0.94 30.37 3.08
CA GLN A 239 -0.51 29.25 2.26
C GLN A 239 1.00 29.36 2.02
N VAL A 240 1.70 28.27 2.31
CA VAL A 240 3.10 28.06 1.98
C VAL A 240 3.15 27.09 0.81
N SER A 241 4.01 27.37 -0.16
CA SER A 241 4.25 26.49 -1.29
C SER A 241 5.74 26.49 -1.62
N ARG A 242 6.31 25.30 -1.80
CA ARG A 242 7.72 25.10 -2.15
C ARG A 242 7.87 23.86 -3.04
N TYR A 243 8.94 23.84 -3.82
CA TYR A 243 9.37 22.66 -4.58
C TYR A 243 10.62 22.07 -3.96
N TRP A 244 10.67 20.75 -3.94
CA TRP A 244 11.81 19.93 -3.53
C TRP A 244 12.22 19.06 -4.71
N GLN A 245 13.47 19.16 -5.14
CA GLN A 245 14.03 18.24 -6.13
C GLN A 245 15.08 17.38 -5.44
N VAL A 246 14.97 16.07 -5.59
CA VAL A 246 15.84 15.06 -5.02
C VAL A 246 16.49 14.32 -6.17
N VAL A 247 17.82 14.20 -6.13
CA VAL A 247 18.61 13.38 -7.03
C VAL A 247 19.21 12.24 -6.24
N ILE A 248 19.02 11.01 -6.71
CA ILE A 248 19.64 9.81 -6.13
C ILE A 248 21.07 9.71 -6.66
N ASN A 249 22.06 9.84 -5.77
CA ASN A 249 23.48 9.80 -6.15
C ASN A 249 24.08 8.39 -6.05
N GLY A 250 23.50 7.56 -5.18
CA GLY A 250 24.04 6.27 -4.82
C GLY A 250 22.99 5.44 -4.11
N ARG A 251 23.09 4.12 -4.23
CA ARG A 251 22.20 3.13 -3.64
C ARG A 251 23.02 2.02 -3.02
N THR A 252 22.65 1.61 -1.82
CA THR A 252 23.13 0.38 -1.19
C THR A 252 21.94 -0.40 -0.68
N GLU A 253 21.91 -1.70 -0.93
CA GLU A 253 20.78 -2.56 -0.60
C GLU A 253 21.23 -3.79 0.17
N THR A 254 20.42 -4.15 1.15
CA THR A 254 20.49 -5.40 1.90
C THR A 254 19.15 -6.13 1.76
N ALA A 255 19.01 -7.32 2.36
CA ALA A 255 17.76 -8.08 2.29
C ALA A 255 16.55 -7.33 2.89
N ASP A 256 16.77 -6.40 3.83
CA ASP A 256 15.72 -5.73 4.61
C ASP A 256 15.78 -4.20 4.53
N THR A 257 16.72 -3.62 3.79
CA THR A 257 16.92 -2.16 3.79
C THR A 257 17.48 -1.68 2.46
N ILE A 258 16.94 -0.56 1.98
CA ILE A 258 17.51 0.21 0.88
C ILE A 258 17.93 1.58 1.40
N ASP A 259 19.20 1.91 1.20
CA ASP A 259 19.79 3.19 1.57
C ASP A 259 20.19 3.96 0.31
N TYR A 260 19.93 5.26 0.31
CA TYR A 260 20.23 6.18 -0.76
C TYR A 260 21.07 7.33 -0.27
N THR A 261 22.16 7.64 -0.97
CA THR A 261 22.80 8.96 -0.85
C THR A 261 22.11 9.92 -1.81
N THR A 262 21.68 11.08 -1.32
CA THR A 262 20.86 12.03 -2.09
C THR A 262 21.51 13.40 -2.21
N SER A 263 21.06 14.17 -3.19
CA SER A 263 21.26 15.61 -3.27
C SER A 263 19.91 16.29 -3.40
N VAL A 264 19.67 17.31 -2.59
CA VAL A 264 18.37 17.97 -2.52
C VAL A 264 18.52 19.45 -2.84
N ALA A 265 17.65 19.95 -3.73
CA ALA A 265 17.44 21.36 -3.98
C ALA A 265 16.05 21.76 -3.50
N LEU A 266 15.94 22.92 -2.84
CA LEU A 266 14.68 23.47 -2.34
C LEU A 266 14.49 24.91 -2.83
N THR A 267 13.29 25.26 -3.26
CA THR A 267 12.96 26.67 -3.54
C THR A 267 12.85 27.43 -2.21
N ASN A 268 13.50 28.59 -2.13
CA ASN A 268 13.35 29.47 -0.98
C ASN A 268 11.89 29.89 -0.77
N TYR A 269 11.49 29.82 0.49
CA TYR A 269 10.18 30.30 0.91
C TYR A 269 10.25 31.80 1.16
N ASN A 270 9.51 32.59 0.38
CA ASN A 270 9.27 34.00 0.67
C ASN A 270 8.03 34.13 1.55
N SER A 271 8.19 33.94 2.87
CA SER A 271 7.15 34.36 3.80
C SER A 271 7.07 35.88 3.86
N PRO A 272 5.88 36.49 3.83
CA PRO A 272 5.73 37.84 4.34
C PRO A 272 5.99 37.95 5.85
N TYR A 273 6.02 36.83 6.59
CA TYR A 273 6.18 36.80 8.07
C TYR A 273 7.26 35.81 8.54
N PRO A 274 8.56 36.11 8.32
CA PRO A 274 9.66 35.18 8.62
C PRO A 274 9.83 34.79 10.10
N GLY A 275 9.21 35.51 11.05
CA GLY A 275 9.37 35.27 12.49
C GLY A 275 8.33 34.35 13.14
N LEU A 276 7.32 33.87 12.42
CA LEU A 276 6.25 33.03 12.98
C LEU A 276 6.36 31.55 12.58
N MET A 277 7.49 31.12 12.00
CA MET A 277 7.57 29.86 11.24
C MET A 277 8.59 28.84 11.74
N ASP A 278 9.17 29.02 12.93
CA ASP A 278 10.09 28.03 13.52
C ASP A 278 9.40 26.68 13.86
N GLU A 279 8.06 26.64 13.87
CA GLU A 279 7.25 25.45 14.15
C GLU A 279 6.60 24.81 12.91
N GLN A 280 7.09 25.11 11.71
CA GLN A 280 6.66 24.30 10.56
C GLN A 280 7.05 22.83 10.79
N PRO A 281 6.25 21.86 10.34
CA PRO A 281 6.68 20.50 10.15
C PRO A 281 7.79 20.57 9.10
N ASN A 282 9.00 20.74 9.61
CA ASN A 282 10.17 20.12 9.07
C ASN A 282 9.81 18.63 9.04
N TRP A 283 9.17 18.19 7.96
CA TRP A 283 9.52 16.93 7.34
C TRP A 283 10.94 17.14 6.83
N PRO A 284 11.97 16.91 7.65
CA PRO A 284 13.33 17.13 7.22
C PRO A 284 13.64 15.85 6.44
N MET A 285 13.17 15.75 5.20
CA MET A 285 13.68 14.70 4.33
C MET A 285 15.19 14.85 4.37
N PRO A 286 15.94 13.82 4.83
CA PRO A 286 17.33 14.07 5.16
C PRO A 286 18.04 14.46 3.87
N LEU A 287 18.74 15.60 3.91
CA LEU A 287 19.24 16.28 2.71
C LEU A 287 20.29 15.48 1.93
N THR A 288 20.85 14.46 2.56
CA THR A 288 21.98 13.68 2.02
C THR A 288 21.77 12.17 2.06
N HIS A 289 20.75 11.67 2.78
CA HIS A 289 20.60 10.24 2.99
C HIS A 289 19.15 9.82 3.21
N TRP A 290 18.60 8.90 2.40
CA TRP A 290 17.31 8.27 2.68
C TRP A 290 17.53 6.80 3.03
N SER A 291 16.83 6.31 4.05
CA SER A 291 16.91 4.91 4.47
C SER A 291 15.51 4.36 4.59
N PHE A 292 15.25 3.25 3.90
CA PHE A 292 13.99 2.53 3.94
C PHE A 292 14.27 1.13 4.46
N ASN A 293 14.06 0.92 5.76
CA ASN A 293 14.04 -0.42 6.34
C ASN A 293 12.64 -1.02 6.17
N ARG A 294 12.53 -2.29 5.76
CA ARG A 294 11.25 -2.97 5.53
C ARG A 294 10.33 -2.87 6.75
N THR A 295 10.85 -3.12 7.95
CA THR A 295 10.07 -3.07 9.20
C THR A 295 9.59 -1.65 9.48
N ASP A 296 10.45 -0.65 9.31
CA ASP A 296 10.11 0.74 9.54
C ASP A 296 9.07 1.22 8.52
N VAL A 297 9.25 0.89 7.24
CA VAL A 297 8.29 1.20 6.17
C VAL A 297 6.94 0.57 6.47
N HIS A 298 6.87 -0.70 6.85
CA HIS A 298 5.61 -1.32 7.27
C HIS A 298 4.98 -0.58 8.46
N SER A 299 5.79 -0.20 9.45
CA SER A 299 5.31 0.44 10.66
C SER A 299 4.85 1.89 10.46
N GLN A 300 5.43 2.62 9.50
CA GLN A 300 5.13 4.03 9.23
C GLN A 300 4.16 4.20 8.06
N HIS A 301 4.11 3.22 7.17
CA HIS A 301 3.30 3.18 5.95
C HIS A 301 2.57 1.83 5.83
N PRO A 302 1.69 1.49 6.79
CA PRO A 302 0.99 0.20 6.83
C PRO A 302 0.16 -0.08 5.57
N ILE A 303 -0.23 0.97 4.85
CA ILE A 303 -0.94 0.87 3.58
C ILE A 303 -0.16 0.08 2.52
N LEU A 304 1.17 0.10 2.53
CA LEU A 304 1.99 -0.65 1.57
C LEU A 304 1.87 -2.17 1.73
N SER A 305 1.18 -2.63 2.77
CA SER A 305 0.90 -4.05 3.01
C SER A 305 -0.56 -4.33 3.27
N ALA A 306 -1.39 -3.32 3.03
CA ALA A 306 -2.81 -3.45 3.18
C ALA A 306 -3.39 -4.18 1.97
N TYR A 307 -4.34 -5.07 2.23
CA TYR A 307 -5.11 -5.72 1.18
C TYR A 307 -6.28 -4.85 0.72
N PRO A 308 -6.87 -5.10 -0.47
CA PRO A 308 -7.93 -4.26 -0.99
C PRO A 308 -9.14 -4.33 -0.05
N GLY A 309 -9.70 -3.18 0.29
CA GLY A 309 -10.81 -3.08 1.23
C GLY A 309 -10.41 -3.19 2.71
N GLN A 310 -9.12 -3.33 3.05
CA GLN A 310 -8.70 -3.32 4.45
C GLN A 310 -8.93 -1.94 5.08
N VAL A 311 -9.46 -1.95 6.31
CA VAL A 311 -9.59 -0.75 7.13
C VAL A 311 -8.37 -0.64 8.05
N MET A 312 -7.68 0.50 7.96
CA MET A 312 -6.52 0.82 8.80
C MET A 312 -6.84 1.96 9.75
N ASP A 313 -6.15 2.00 10.89
CA ASP A 313 -6.22 3.10 11.86
C ASP A 313 -5.12 4.15 11.57
N THR A 314 -5.44 5.44 11.72
CA THR A 314 -4.53 6.56 11.47
C THR A 314 -3.32 6.64 12.39
N SER A 315 -3.45 6.08 13.59
CA SER A 315 -2.46 6.22 14.67
C SER A 315 -1.06 5.76 14.26
N ILE A 316 -0.99 4.99 13.19
CA ILE A 316 0.23 4.38 12.66
C ILE A 316 1.09 5.40 11.87
N CYS A 317 0.49 6.29 11.07
CA CYS A 317 1.27 7.26 10.29
C CYS A 317 1.68 8.50 11.11
N TRP A 318 0.92 8.82 12.16
CA TRP A 318 1.10 10.02 12.98
C TRP A 318 0.70 9.75 14.43
N PRO A 319 1.59 9.11 15.23
CA PRO A 319 1.28 8.70 16.60
C PRO A 319 1.01 9.88 17.55
N GLU A 320 1.41 11.09 17.16
CA GLU A 320 1.23 12.33 17.96
C GLU A 320 -0.05 13.12 17.58
N GLY A 321 -0.82 12.66 16.57
CA GLY A 321 -2.09 13.28 16.19
C GLY A 321 -3.20 13.02 17.21
N PRO A 322 -4.26 13.84 17.26
CA PRO A 322 -5.36 13.61 18.19
C PRO A 322 -5.90 12.18 18.01
N PRO A 323 -6.14 11.43 19.10
CA PRO A 323 -6.44 9.99 19.12
C PRO A 323 -7.82 9.60 18.52
N ASN A 324 -8.36 10.45 17.66
CA ASN A 324 -9.77 10.44 17.32
C ASN A 324 -10.03 9.60 16.07
N GLY A 325 -9.84 8.28 16.19
CA GLY A 325 -10.62 7.26 15.48
C GLY A 325 -10.82 7.41 13.97
N THR A 326 -9.99 8.19 13.27
CA THR A 326 -10.04 8.28 11.82
C THR A 326 -9.51 6.95 11.30
N ARG A 327 -10.09 6.49 10.20
CA ARG A 327 -9.71 5.22 9.59
C ARG A 327 -9.50 5.46 8.10
N TYR A 328 -8.81 4.54 7.46
CA TYR A 328 -8.60 4.60 6.02
C TYR A 328 -8.99 3.28 5.38
N LEU A 329 -9.66 3.38 4.24
CA LEU A 329 -9.87 2.25 3.36
C LEU A 329 -8.68 2.15 2.41
N ALA A 330 -8.01 1.00 2.39
CA ALA A 330 -6.97 0.71 1.43
C ALA A 330 -7.57 0.29 0.09
N HIS A 331 -7.06 0.88 -0.98
CA HIS A 331 -7.40 0.52 -2.35
C HIS A 331 -6.14 0.06 -3.07
N TYR A 332 -6.29 -0.99 -3.88
CA TYR A 332 -5.25 -1.50 -4.77
C TYR A 332 -5.67 -1.22 -6.22
N GLY A 333 -4.70 -0.90 -7.06
CA GLY A 333 -4.90 -0.74 -8.49
C GLY A 333 -3.64 -1.05 -9.26
N ILE A 334 -3.74 -1.06 -10.59
CA ILE A 334 -2.60 -1.19 -11.49
C ILE A 334 -2.59 0.00 -12.46
N ALA A 335 -1.40 0.58 -12.63
CA ALA A 335 -1.14 1.62 -13.61
C ALA A 335 -1.19 1.05 -15.04
N ALA A 336 -1.31 1.92 -16.06
CA ALA A 336 -1.39 1.47 -17.45
C ALA A 336 -0.13 0.71 -17.92
N ASP A 337 0.99 0.86 -17.23
CA ASP A 337 2.27 0.21 -17.46
C ASP A 337 2.48 -1.07 -16.62
N GLY A 338 1.50 -1.48 -15.82
CA GLY A 338 1.54 -2.71 -15.01
C GLY A 338 2.06 -2.55 -13.58
N HIS A 339 2.51 -1.34 -13.21
CA HIS A 339 2.97 -1.05 -11.85
C HIS A 339 1.81 -1.00 -10.85
N ALA A 340 2.00 -1.59 -9.67
CA ALA A 340 1.00 -1.55 -8.62
C ALA A 340 0.81 -0.13 -8.06
N ARG A 341 -0.42 0.19 -7.68
CA ARG A 341 -0.81 1.44 -7.02
C ARG A 341 -1.54 1.13 -5.72
N MET A 342 -1.16 1.85 -4.67
CA MET A 342 -1.86 1.82 -3.39
C MET A 342 -2.36 3.21 -3.09
N PHE A 343 -3.65 3.35 -2.73
CA PHE A 343 -4.14 4.62 -2.22
C PHE A 343 -5.08 4.46 -1.03
N SER A 344 -5.02 5.40 -0.10
CA SER A 344 -5.96 5.47 1.02
C SER A 344 -7.12 6.39 0.69
N GLN A 345 -8.30 5.99 1.14
CA GLN A 345 -9.46 6.84 1.22
C GLN A 345 -9.82 7.07 2.68
N ALA A 346 -9.87 8.33 3.09
CA ALA A 346 -10.25 8.71 4.45
C ALA A 346 -11.70 8.35 4.78
N LEU A 347 -11.87 7.66 5.90
CA LEU A 347 -13.14 7.39 6.55
C LEU A 347 -13.35 8.42 7.67
N GLY A 348 -14.57 8.94 7.76
CA GLY A 348 -14.99 9.88 8.77
C GLY A 348 -14.86 9.29 10.17
N GLN A 349 -14.76 10.18 11.16
CA GLN A 349 -14.88 9.73 12.55
C GLN A 349 -16.27 9.16 12.76
N SER A 350 -16.34 7.99 13.38
CA SER A 350 -17.58 7.54 13.98
C SER A 350 -17.84 8.42 15.22
N PHE A 351 -18.73 9.40 15.06
CA PHE A 351 -19.40 10.18 16.11
C PHE A 351 -18.67 11.31 16.86
N GLY A 352 -19.50 12.28 17.31
CA GLY A 352 -19.43 12.86 18.66
C GLY A 352 -18.68 14.16 18.84
N VAL A 353 -18.00 14.69 17.82
CA VAL A 353 -17.28 15.97 17.94
C VAL A 353 -18.15 17.10 17.39
N PRO A 354 -18.32 18.24 18.08
CA PRO A 354 -19.18 19.35 17.64
C PRO A 354 -18.88 19.91 16.24
N ASN A 355 -17.74 19.56 15.64
CA ASN A 355 -17.26 20.10 14.39
C ASN A 355 -17.63 19.26 13.15
N SER A 356 -18.25 18.08 13.30
CA SER A 356 -18.57 17.22 12.16
C SER A 356 -19.88 17.60 11.44
N GLY A 357 -20.58 18.64 11.88
CA GLY A 357 -21.85 19.08 11.25
C GLY A 357 -23.01 18.10 11.39
N PHE A 358 -22.89 17.11 12.28
CA PHE A 358 -23.88 16.04 12.50
C PHE A 358 -24.71 16.29 13.77
N ASP A 359 -25.97 15.85 13.73
CA ASP A 359 -26.81 15.75 14.92
C ASP A 359 -26.31 14.58 15.78
N ALA A 360 -25.62 14.90 16.87
CA ALA A 360 -25.04 13.93 17.80
C ALA A 360 -26.09 13.10 18.57
N SER A 361 -27.39 13.29 18.31
CA SER A 361 -28.48 12.58 18.99
C SER A 361 -28.95 11.29 18.32
N GLN A 362 -28.47 10.95 17.12
CA GLN A 362 -28.87 9.72 16.41
C GLN A 362 -27.82 8.61 16.57
N GLU A 363 -28.25 7.43 17.02
CA GLU A 363 -27.43 6.21 17.03
C GLU A 363 -27.16 5.76 15.59
N VAL A 364 -25.91 5.81 15.14
CA VAL A 364 -25.49 5.16 13.87
C VAL A 364 -25.32 3.66 14.12
N ALA A 365 -25.76 2.86 13.15
CA ALA A 365 -25.60 1.41 13.19
C ALA A 365 -24.11 1.02 13.39
N PRO A 366 -23.79 0.07 14.29
CA PRO A 366 -22.43 -0.41 14.46
C PRO A 366 -21.79 -0.84 13.14
N GLY A 367 -20.53 -0.45 12.92
CA GLY A 367 -19.77 -0.86 11.74
C GLY A 367 -20.04 -0.06 10.46
N VAL A 368 -20.71 1.09 10.54
CA VAL A 368 -20.91 2.00 9.39
C VAL A 368 -20.14 3.30 9.62
N PHE A 369 -19.34 3.71 8.63
CA PHE A 369 -18.51 4.91 8.68
C PHE A 369 -18.83 5.82 7.49
N PRO A 370 -19.12 7.12 7.69
CA PRO A 370 -19.28 8.04 6.58
C PRO A 370 -17.94 8.30 5.89
N PHE A 371 -17.93 8.73 4.63
CA PHE A 371 -16.72 9.28 4.03
C PHE A 371 -16.32 10.59 4.71
N ALA A 372 -15.03 10.76 5.00
CA ALA A 372 -14.53 12.03 5.53
C ALA A 372 -14.28 13.01 4.39
N THR A 373 -15.00 14.12 4.36
CA THR A 373 -14.67 15.25 3.46
C THR A 373 -13.79 16.31 4.13
N GLN A 374 -13.82 16.38 5.46
CA GLN A 374 -13.14 17.42 6.25
C GLN A 374 -11.81 16.97 6.86
N ILE A 375 -11.66 15.68 7.21
CA ILE A 375 -10.38 15.10 7.67
C ILE A 375 -9.92 14.11 6.62
N ALA A 376 -8.92 14.45 5.83
CA ALA A 376 -8.47 13.59 4.76
C ALA A 376 -6.98 13.29 4.94
N ILE A 377 -6.64 12.04 5.26
CA ILE A 377 -5.31 11.52 4.94
C ILE A 377 -5.47 10.66 3.70
N ASN A 378 -5.10 11.25 2.56
CA ASN A 378 -5.03 10.55 1.30
C ASN A 378 -3.56 10.34 1.00
N VAL A 379 -3.14 9.08 0.94
CA VAL A 379 -1.80 8.70 0.53
C VAL A 379 -1.94 7.89 -0.73
N TRP A 380 -1.04 8.12 -1.68
CA TRP A 380 -0.96 7.39 -2.93
C TRP A 380 0.50 7.01 -3.18
N TYR A 381 0.74 5.71 -3.32
CA TYR A 381 2.00 5.12 -3.75
C TYR A 381 1.86 4.47 -5.13
N GLU A 382 2.97 4.45 -5.86
CA GLU A 382 3.10 3.69 -7.10
C GLU A 382 4.44 2.94 -7.11
N GLU A 383 4.39 1.66 -7.49
CA GLU A 383 5.55 0.78 -7.54
C GLU A 383 6.67 1.40 -8.42
N GLY A 384 7.92 1.34 -7.95
CA GLY A 384 9.07 1.97 -8.61
C GLY A 384 9.11 3.50 -8.57
N VAL A 385 8.02 4.18 -8.21
CA VAL A 385 7.93 5.66 -8.19
C VAL A 385 7.85 6.22 -6.77
N GLY A 386 7.33 5.43 -5.83
CA GLY A 386 7.18 5.78 -4.43
C GLY A 386 5.95 6.64 -4.20
N ILE A 387 6.12 7.69 -3.39
CA ILE A 387 5.01 8.58 -3.01
C ILE A 387 4.60 9.42 -4.22
N ARG A 388 3.36 9.25 -4.70
CA ARG A 388 2.71 10.12 -5.70
C ARG A 388 2.04 11.31 -5.03
N ASN A 389 1.29 11.06 -3.96
CA ASN A 389 0.59 12.11 -3.24
C ASN A 389 0.45 11.73 -1.76
N VAL A 390 0.67 12.69 -0.87
CA VAL A 390 0.23 12.66 0.52
C VAL A 390 -0.52 13.94 0.75
N GLN A 391 -1.78 13.85 1.17
CA GLN A 391 -2.55 14.98 1.65
C GLN A 391 -2.98 14.69 3.07
N PHE A 392 -2.78 15.66 3.94
CA PHE A 392 -3.23 15.68 5.32
C PHE A 392 -4.09 16.91 5.52
N ARG A 393 -5.40 16.73 5.68
CA ARG A 393 -6.35 17.80 5.97
C ARG A 393 -6.97 17.55 7.33
N THR A 394 -7.03 18.58 8.16
CA THR A 394 -7.75 18.54 9.45
C THR A 394 -9.05 19.36 9.37
N PRO A 395 -9.93 19.30 10.39
CA PRO A 395 -11.08 20.19 10.47
C PRO A 395 -10.68 21.66 10.66
N TYR A 396 -9.48 21.90 11.17
CA TYR A 396 -8.90 23.24 11.20
C TYR A 396 -8.37 23.56 9.80
N PRO A 397 -8.11 24.85 9.46
CA PRO A 397 -7.50 25.28 8.20
C PRO A 397 -6.04 24.84 8.04
N PHE A 398 -5.71 23.66 8.56
CA PHE A 398 -4.46 22.98 8.38
C PHE A 398 -4.63 21.90 7.32
N ASP A 399 -4.00 22.14 6.16
CA ASP A 399 -3.93 21.24 5.02
C ASP A 399 -2.47 21.16 4.59
N VAL A 400 -1.86 19.99 4.58
CA VAL A 400 -0.51 19.75 4.05
C VAL A 400 -0.62 18.77 2.91
N ARG A 401 -0.09 19.13 1.76
CA ARG A 401 -0.02 18.28 0.58
C ARG A 401 1.41 18.20 0.09
N VAL A 402 1.86 16.98 -0.13
CA VAL A 402 3.09 16.63 -0.84
C VAL A 402 2.67 15.90 -2.10
N GLU A 403 3.01 16.43 -3.26
CA GLU A 403 2.63 15.87 -4.56
C GLU A 403 3.88 15.69 -5.42
N LEU A 404 4.06 14.51 -5.99
CA LEU A 404 5.10 14.28 -6.98
C LEU A 404 4.68 14.96 -8.30
N VAL A 405 5.35 16.05 -8.63
CA VAL A 405 5.07 16.88 -9.80
C VAL A 405 6.08 16.70 -10.92
N GLY A 406 7.18 15.98 -10.68
CA GLY A 406 8.17 15.63 -11.69
C GLY A 406 8.92 14.37 -11.29
N ALA A 407 9.19 13.48 -12.24
CA ALA A 407 9.94 12.26 -12.00
C ALA A 407 10.67 11.81 -13.27
N ILE A 408 11.99 11.62 -13.14
CA ILE A 408 12.84 10.97 -14.13
C ILE A 408 13.40 9.71 -13.46
N ILE A 409 12.99 8.54 -13.92
CA ILE A 409 13.31 7.25 -13.29
C ILE A 409 13.89 6.33 -14.36
N GLY A 410 15.07 5.77 -14.11
CA GLY A 410 15.79 4.97 -15.10
C GLY A 410 16.21 5.77 -16.35
N GLY A 411 16.19 7.10 -16.27
CA GLY A 411 16.40 8.01 -17.41
C GLY A 411 15.12 8.33 -18.20
N ASP A 412 14.00 7.66 -17.94
CA ASP A 412 12.72 7.93 -18.57
C ASP A 412 11.93 8.98 -17.78
N THR A 413 11.29 9.91 -18.50
CA THR A 413 10.43 10.91 -17.88
C THR A 413 9.06 10.30 -17.59
N ILE A 414 8.80 10.00 -16.32
CA ILE A 414 7.52 9.46 -15.85
C ILE A 414 6.50 10.58 -15.65
N ILE A 415 6.93 11.68 -15.03
CA ILE A 415 6.17 12.93 -14.95
C ILE A 415 7.10 14.06 -15.41
N PRO A 416 6.74 14.82 -16.45
CA PRO A 416 7.52 15.99 -16.86
C PRO A 416 7.63 16.99 -15.70
N PRO A 417 8.85 17.29 -15.21
CA PRO A 417 9.01 18.23 -14.12
C PRO A 417 8.52 19.63 -14.53
N PRO A 418 7.86 20.37 -13.62
CA PRO A 418 7.45 21.73 -13.92
C PRO A 418 8.68 22.63 -14.08
N VAL A 419 8.53 23.71 -14.84
CA VAL A 419 9.54 24.78 -14.88
C VAL A 419 9.61 25.45 -13.51
N ILE A 420 10.76 25.37 -12.84
CA ILE A 420 10.95 25.97 -11.51
C ILE A 420 12.02 27.05 -11.58
N ASN A 421 11.69 28.23 -11.03
CA ASN A 421 12.66 29.31 -10.84
C ASN A 421 13.43 29.07 -9.54
N TRP A 422 14.58 28.41 -9.66
CA TRP A 422 15.44 28.14 -8.52
C TRP A 422 16.14 29.43 -8.07
N THR A 423 15.73 29.94 -6.91
CA THR A 423 16.42 31.04 -6.23
C THR A 423 17.35 30.43 -5.18
N THR A 424 18.66 30.45 -5.45
CA THR A 424 19.65 29.96 -4.51
C THR A 424 20.19 31.14 -3.72
N SER A 425 19.98 31.17 -2.39
CA SER A 425 20.67 32.12 -1.51
C SER A 425 21.84 31.40 -0.84
N ILE A 426 23.06 31.80 -1.17
CA ILE A 426 24.26 31.32 -0.48
C ILE A 426 24.42 32.20 0.76
N THR A 427 24.08 31.69 1.94
CA THR A 427 24.48 32.35 3.19
C THR A 427 25.96 32.10 3.42
N GLU A 428 26.75 33.17 3.61
CA GLU A 428 28.22 33.15 3.77
C GLU A 428 28.74 32.16 4.85
N SER A 429 27.88 31.76 5.81
CA SER A 429 28.24 30.85 6.90
C SER A 429 28.14 29.35 6.55
N SER A 430 27.63 28.99 5.38
CA SER A 430 27.40 27.59 4.97
C SER A 430 28.02 27.31 3.60
N ILE A 431 29.35 27.44 3.50
CA ILE A 431 30.12 26.89 2.37
C ILE A 431 30.33 25.39 2.62
N SER A 432 29.23 24.64 2.67
CA SER A 432 29.25 23.23 2.28
C SER A 432 28.73 23.19 0.85
N MET A 433 29.47 22.56 -0.06
CA MET A 433 29.12 22.47 -1.49
C MET A 433 27.64 22.14 -1.65
N PHE A 434 26.85 23.05 -2.22
CA PHE A 434 25.50 22.74 -2.70
C PHE A 434 25.58 22.69 -4.22
N SER A 435 25.01 21.64 -4.81
CA SER A 435 24.88 21.50 -6.26
C SER A 435 23.40 21.61 -6.60
N VAL A 436 23.08 22.46 -7.56
CA VAL A 436 21.73 22.53 -8.15
C VAL A 436 21.84 21.89 -9.53
N PHE A 437 20.91 20.99 -9.85
CA PHE A 437 20.83 20.28 -11.12
C PHE A 437 19.61 20.79 -11.91
N PRO A 438 19.67 22.01 -12.45
CA PRO A 438 18.55 22.56 -13.22
C PRO A 438 18.32 21.71 -14.46
N ASN A 439 17.06 21.61 -14.90
CA ASN A 439 16.81 21.21 -16.27
C ASN A 439 17.37 22.30 -17.20
N PRO A 440 18.45 22.05 -17.98
CA PRO A 440 19.10 23.10 -18.76
C PRO A 440 18.23 23.66 -19.89
N THR A 441 17.13 22.98 -20.25
CA THR A 441 16.19 23.43 -21.28
C THR A 441 14.99 24.20 -20.73
N ALA A 442 14.72 24.11 -19.43
CA ALA A 442 13.46 24.56 -18.85
C ALA A 442 13.64 25.50 -17.65
N ASP A 443 14.66 25.30 -16.81
CA ASP A 443 14.81 26.01 -15.55
C ASP A 443 15.64 27.29 -15.69
N GLN A 444 15.27 28.32 -14.93
CA GLN A 444 16.07 29.54 -14.76
C GLN A 444 16.70 29.56 -13.37
N ILE A 445 18.03 29.68 -13.32
CA ILE A 445 18.76 29.89 -12.06
C ILE A 445 19.02 31.38 -11.88
N THR A 446 18.59 31.93 -10.75
CA THR A 446 19.04 33.25 -10.29
C THR A 446 19.87 33.10 -9.02
N VAL A 447 21.17 33.42 -9.11
CA VAL A 447 22.07 33.44 -7.96
C VAL A 447 22.08 34.86 -7.36
N ILE A 448 21.53 35.00 -6.16
CA ILE A 448 21.55 36.29 -5.44
C ILE A 448 22.71 36.25 -4.44
N GLY A 449 23.86 36.79 -4.84
CA GLY A 449 24.98 36.99 -3.93
C GLY A 449 24.68 38.15 -2.99
N SER A 450 24.41 37.88 -1.71
CA SER A 450 24.42 38.91 -0.68
C SER A 450 25.88 39.26 -0.35
N GLY A 451 26.55 39.97 -1.26
CA GLY A 451 27.82 40.57 -0.93
C GLY A 451 27.61 41.61 0.15
N ARG A 452 27.81 41.25 1.43
CA ARG A 452 28.15 42.26 2.43
C ARG A 452 29.45 42.86 1.95
N LYS A 453 29.38 44.01 1.29
CA LYS A 453 30.53 44.92 1.24
C LYS A 453 30.90 45.15 2.70
N HIS A 454 31.91 44.43 3.19
CA HIS A 454 32.62 44.84 4.38
C HIS A 454 33.12 46.25 4.05
N HIS A 455 32.37 47.26 4.51
CA HIS A 455 32.93 48.58 4.71
C HIS A 455 33.97 48.42 5.80
N SER A 456 35.17 48.02 5.40
CA SER A 456 36.38 48.36 6.11
C SER A 456 36.34 49.89 6.28
N TYR A 457 36.05 50.34 7.49
CA TYR A 457 36.25 51.73 7.87
C TYR A 457 37.66 52.14 7.45
N PRO A 458 37.84 53.23 6.69
CA PRO A 458 39.17 53.69 6.36
C PRO A 458 39.83 54.24 7.63
N GLU A 459 40.90 53.57 8.08
CA GLU A 459 41.86 54.23 8.97
C GLU A 459 42.39 55.47 8.25
N HIS A 460 42.23 56.63 8.90
CA HIS A 460 42.81 57.89 8.48
C HIS A 460 44.32 57.76 8.27
N ARG A 461 44.77 57.64 7.01
CA ARG A 461 46.10 58.09 6.58
C ARG A 461 46.00 58.90 5.29
N ARG A 462 46.84 59.93 5.28
CA ARG A 462 46.88 61.12 4.40
C ARG A 462 46.96 60.80 2.90
N PRO A 463 46.52 61.73 2.03
CA PRO A 463 46.51 61.52 0.59
C PRO A 463 47.94 61.58 0.03
N LEU A 464 48.25 60.61 -0.83
CA LEU A 464 49.28 60.72 -1.84
C LEU A 464 48.59 60.53 -3.20
N ASP A 465 48.65 61.57 -4.01
CA ASP A 465 48.23 61.60 -5.40
C ASP A 465 48.81 60.43 -6.19
N THR A 466 47.97 59.67 -6.89
CA THR A 466 48.37 59.10 -8.18
C THR A 466 47.15 58.79 -9.03
N LYS A 467 47.13 59.40 -10.23
CA LYS A 467 46.21 59.14 -11.34
C LYS A 467 46.36 57.69 -11.82
N TYR A 468 45.25 57.00 -12.08
CA TYR A 468 45.20 56.00 -13.15
C TYR A 468 43.78 55.92 -13.74
N GLN A 469 43.70 56.10 -15.06
CA GLN A 469 42.52 55.90 -15.91
C GLN A 469 42.42 54.42 -16.32
N ALA A 470 41.21 53.88 -16.31
CA ALA A 470 40.71 52.81 -17.18
C ALA A 470 39.18 52.98 -17.20
N GLY A 471 38.47 53.09 -18.32
CA GLY A 471 38.59 52.31 -19.55
C GLY A 471 37.39 51.37 -19.60
N LEU A 472 36.23 51.91 -19.99
CA LEU A 472 35.00 51.17 -20.29
C LEU A 472 35.09 50.70 -21.75
N GLU A 473 34.98 49.40 -21.98
CA GLU A 473 34.46 48.83 -23.24
C GLU A 473 33.58 47.62 -22.90
N GLU A 474 32.60 47.43 -23.79
CA GLU A 474 31.38 46.62 -23.72
C GLU A 474 31.58 45.10 -23.63
#